data_AF-X5QCF7-F1
#
_entry.id   AF-X5QCF7-F1
#
_cell.length_a   1.000
_cell.length_b   1.000
_cell.length_c   1.000
_cell.angle_alpha   90.00
_cell.angle_beta   90.00
_cell.angle_gamma   90.00
#
_symmetry.space_group_name_H-M   'P 1'
#
loop_
_entity.id
_entity.type
_entity.pdbx_description
1 polymer ?
#
loop_
_entity_poly.entity_id
_entity_poly.type
_entity_poly.pdbx_seq_one_letter_code
_entity_poly.pdbx_strand_id
1 'polypeptide(L)'
;MARAARHPETRDVWPGALLAFAAGLLLLLAATVIVLGLVFDTRPFGPLPGPSSVGNRASPALQRFPEDDLAAFRKAEEQELNKVGWVDRTAGIARIPIEDAMWAIVSHGLPNWGQPAPAAGADCRLVEAEIPRAPQAARCRTAPGQGGRP
;
A
#
# COMPACT_ATOMS: atom_id res chain seq x y z
N MET A 1 -32.37 66.53 -28.32
CA MET A 1 -31.32 66.11 -27.36
C MET A 1 -31.92 66.11 -25.95
N ALA A 2 -32.60 65.04 -25.55
CA ALA A 2 -33.19 64.95 -24.21
C ALA A 2 -32.12 64.46 -23.22
N ARG A 3 -31.78 65.31 -22.24
CA ARG A 3 -30.86 64.96 -21.16
C ARG A 3 -31.67 64.17 -20.12
N ALA A 4 -31.52 62.85 -20.11
CA ALA A 4 -32.08 62.01 -19.06
C ALA A 4 -31.41 62.37 -17.74
N ALA A 5 -32.09 63.17 -16.92
CA ALA A 5 -31.68 63.46 -15.56
C ALA A 5 -31.81 62.16 -14.75
N ARG A 6 -30.68 61.48 -14.50
CA ARG A 6 -30.67 60.34 -13.59
C ARG A 6 -30.91 60.89 -12.18
N HIS A 7 -31.96 60.43 -11.52
CA HIS A 7 -32.18 60.73 -10.12
C HIS A 7 -31.02 60.16 -9.28
N PRO A 8 -30.43 60.93 -8.36
CA PRO A 8 -29.50 60.38 -7.38
C PRO A 8 -30.25 59.38 -6.51
N GLU A 9 -29.79 58.12 -6.48
CA GLU A 9 -30.39 57.06 -5.67
C GLU A 9 -30.03 57.31 -4.19
N THR A 10 -30.96 57.91 -3.45
CA THR A 10 -30.80 58.24 -2.01
C THR A 10 -31.26 57.08 -1.14
N ARG A 11 -30.70 55.89 -1.36
CA ARG A 11 -30.85 54.80 -0.39
C ARG A 11 -29.59 54.75 0.46
N ASP A 12 -29.52 55.67 1.41
CA ASP A 12 -28.44 55.74 2.38
C ASP A 12 -28.42 54.44 3.19
N VAL A 13 -27.36 53.66 3.00
CA VAL A 13 -27.08 52.49 3.83
C VAL A 13 -26.84 52.98 5.24
N TRP A 14 -27.67 52.53 6.19
CA TRP A 14 -27.59 53.00 7.56
C TRP A 14 -26.21 52.66 8.16
N PRO A 15 -25.39 53.64 8.59
CA PRO A 15 -24.00 53.39 9.00
C PRO A 15 -23.88 52.36 10.12
N GLY A 16 -24.84 52.35 11.05
CA GLY A 16 -24.92 51.36 12.12
C GLY A 16 -25.14 49.93 11.61
N ALA A 17 -25.94 49.74 10.56
CA ALA A 17 -26.15 48.43 9.96
C ALA A 17 -24.89 47.92 9.25
N LEU A 18 -24.15 48.82 8.58
CA LEU A 18 -22.87 48.49 7.95
C LEU A 18 -21.82 48.06 8.99
N LEU A 19 -21.72 48.79 10.10
CA LEU A 19 -20.80 48.47 11.20
C LEU A 19 -21.18 47.16 11.90
N ALA A 20 -22.47 46.93 12.15
CA ALA A 20 -22.96 45.68 12.73
C ALA A 20 -22.66 44.47 11.81
N PHE A 21 -22.85 44.62 10.51
CA PHE A 21 -22.51 43.59 9.53
C PHE A 21 -21.00 43.30 9.51
N ALA A 22 -20.17 44.35 9.47
CA ALA A 22 -18.72 44.20 9.50
C ALA A 22 -18.22 43.52 10.79
N ALA A 23 -18.78 43.90 11.94
CA ALA A 23 -18.49 43.26 13.22
C ALA A 23 -18.93 41.79 13.24
N GLY A 24 -20.11 41.49 12.72
CA GLY A 24 -20.60 40.11 12.58
C GLY A 24 -19.70 39.25 11.69
N LEU A 25 -19.24 39.79 10.56
CA LEU A 25 -18.30 39.10 9.66
C LEU A 25 -16.96 38.81 10.35
N LEU A 26 -16.41 39.79 11.07
CA LEU A 26 -15.16 39.62 11.81
C LEU A 26 -15.30 38.56 12.92
N LEU A 27 -16.41 38.56 13.65
CA LEU A 27 -16.70 37.55 14.66
C LEU A 27 -16.85 36.16 14.05
N LEU A 28 -17.49 36.03 12.89
CA LEU A 28 -17.60 34.76 12.17
C LEU A 28 -16.23 34.25 11.73
N LEU A 29 -15.39 35.11 11.16
CA LEU A 29 -14.04 34.75 10.74
C LEU A 29 -13.18 34.32 11.94
N ALA A 30 -13.23 35.10 13.03
CA ALA A 30 -12.52 34.76 14.25
C ALA A 30 -13.00 33.42 14.84
N ALA A 31 -14.31 33.21 14.93
CA ALA A 31 -14.89 31.95 15.39
C ALA A 31 -14.46 30.78 14.52
N THR A 32 -14.41 30.96 13.19
CA THR A 32 -13.94 29.95 12.24
C THR A 32 -12.48 29.59 12.51
N VAL A 33 -11.60 30.59 12.65
CA VAL A 33 -10.18 30.37 12.97
C VAL A 33 -10.01 29.68 14.33
N ILE A 34 -10.78 30.07 15.34
CA ILE A 34 -10.76 29.45 16.66
C ILE A 34 -11.18 27.98 16.58
N VAL A 35 -12.30 27.68 15.90
CA VAL A 35 -12.77 26.31 15.71
C VAL A 35 -11.74 25.48 14.96
N LEU A 36 -11.14 25.99 13.89
CA LEU A 36 -10.06 25.31 13.18
C LEU A 36 -8.86 25.05 14.11
N GLY A 37 -8.47 26.02 14.93
CA GLY A 37 -7.37 25.85 15.89
C GLY A 37 -7.66 24.87 17.03
N LEU A 38 -8.93 24.70 17.42
CA LEU A 38 -9.36 23.72 18.43
C LEU A 38 -9.50 22.31 17.86
N VAL A 39 -9.95 22.18 16.62
CA VAL A 39 -10.18 20.88 15.95
C VAL A 39 -8.90 20.33 15.34
N PHE A 40 -8.08 21.17 14.73
CA PHE A 40 -6.85 20.77 14.04
C PHE A 40 -5.62 21.12 14.86
N ASP A 41 -4.67 20.18 14.95
CA ASP A 41 -3.34 20.47 15.50
C ASP A 41 -2.59 21.38 14.51
N THR A 42 -2.67 22.69 14.75
CA THR A 42 -2.07 23.74 13.92
C THR A 42 -0.60 23.99 14.28
N ARG A 43 0.00 23.15 15.13
CA ARG A 43 1.44 23.19 15.36
C ARG A 43 2.12 23.06 14.01
N PRO A 44 3.03 24.00 13.64
CA PRO A 44 3.80 23.85 12.41
C PRO A 44 4.45 22.47 12.46
N PHE A 45 4.23 21.67 11.41
CA PHE A 45 4.88 20.38 11.27
C PHE A 45 6.36 20.59 11.60
N GLY A 46 6.83 19.94 12.67
CA GLY A 46 8.23 19.98 13.06
C GLY A 46 9.12 19.52 11.88
N PRO A 47 10.45 19.68 11.97
CA PRO A 47 11.35 19.20 10.92
C PRO A 47 10.92 17.81 10.49
N LEU A 48 10.64 17.66 9.18
CA LEU A 48 10.13 16.44 8.58
C LEU A 48 10.85 15.25 9.22
N PRO A 49 10.11 14.25 9.76
CA PRO A 49 10.73 13.05 10.27
C PRO A 49 11.74 12.56 9.24
N GLY A 50 12.97 12.33 9.68
CA GLY A 50 14.03 11.81 8.83
C GLY A 50 13.62 10.47 8.18
N PRO A 51 14.50 9.85 7.39
CA PRO A 51 14.24 8.56 6.74
C PRO A 51 13.77 7.42 7.68
N SER A 52 13.72 7.63 8.99
CA SER A 52 13.18 6.75 10.02
C SER A 52 11.74 7.06 10.49
N SER A 53 10.90 7.74 9.70
CA SER A 53 9.44 7.70 9.91
C SER A 53 8.95 6.26 9.74
N VAL A 54 8.96 5.50 10.83
CA VAL A 54 8.43 4.14 10.87
C VAL A 54 6.91 4.27 10.75
N GLY A 55 6.42 4.23 9.52
CA GLY A 55 5.00 4.09 9.25
C GLY A 55 4.49 2.85 10.00
N ASN A 56 3.40 3.01 10.75
CA ASN A 56 2.76 1.88 11.38
C ASN A 56 1.62 1.39 10.47
N ARG A 57 1.03 0.23 10.81
CA ARG A 57 -0.06 -0.37 10.03
C ARG A 57 -1.31 0.52 9.92
N ALA A 58 -1.48 1.48 10.83
CA ALA A 58 -2.60 2.42 10.88
C ALA A 58 -2.32 3.77 10.19
N SER A 59 -1.05 4.07 9.88
CA SER A 59 -0.59 5.30 9.26
C SER A 59 0.67 4.97 8.45
N PRO A 60 0.51 4.40 7.24
CA PRO A 60 1.64 4.16 6.36
C PRO A 60 2.36 5.49 6.11
N ALA A 61 3.68 5.48 6.25
CA ALA A 61 4.48 6.67 6.03
C ALA A 61 4.28 7.14 4.59
N LEU A 62 4.12 8.45 4.40
CA LEU A 62 4.03 9.03 3.06
C LEU A 62 5.35 8.78 2.32
N GLN A 63 5.28 8.05 1.21
CA GLN A 63 6.44 7.79 0.36
C GLN A 63 6.81 9.07 -0.39
N ARG A 64 7.98 9.64 -0.06
CA ARG A 64 8.39 10.96 -0.55
C ARG A 64 8.91 10.96 -1.99
N PHE A 65 9.59 9.88 -2.39
CA PHE A 65 10.25 9.75 -3.70
C PHE A 65 9.92 8.38 -4.32
N PRO A 66 8.67 8.17 -4.78
CA PRO A 66 8.23 6.86 -5.25
C PRO A 66 9.05 6.35 -6.45
N GLU A 67 9.54 7.23 -7.31
CA GLU A 67 10.33 6.85 -8.50
C GLU A 67 11.70 6.27 -8.12
N ASP A 68 12.42 6.93 -7.19
CA ASP A 68 13.74 6.47 -6.74
C ASP A 68 13.64 5.16 -5.95
N ASP A 69 12.62 5.05 -5.09
CA ASP A 69 12.36 3.84 -4.32
C ASP A 69 12.02 2.66 -5.24
N LEU A 70 11.20 2.89 -6.27
CA LEU A 70 10.85 1.87 -7.26
C LEU A 70 12.06 1.45 -8.09
N ALA A 71 12.92 2.40 -8.49
CA ALA A 71 14.15 2.10 -9.22
C ALA A 71 15.12 1.27 -8.38
N ALA A 72 15.28 1.61 -7.09
CA ALA A 72 16.10 0.85 -6.16
C ALA A 72 15.55 -0.56 -5.93
N PHE A 73 14.24 -0.69 -5.74
CA PHE A 73 13.55 -1.96 -5.58
C PHE A 73 13.74 -2.87 -6.80
N ARG A 74 13.45 -2.35 -8.01
CA ARG A 74 13.66 -3.08 -9.26
C ARG A 74 15.10 -3.54 -9.43
N LYS A 75 16.07 -2.68 -9.11
CA LYS A 75 17.49 -3.03 -9.18
C LYS A 75 17.86 -4.15 -8.21
N ALA A 76 17.29 -4.16 -7.02
CA ALA A 76 17.51 -5.23 -6.04
C ALA A 76 16.91 -6.56 -6.51
N GLU A 77 15.68 -6.55 -7.02
CA GLU A 77 15.03 -7.73 -7.59
C GLU A 77 15.80 -8.30 -8.78
N GLU A 78 16.21 -7.43 -9.71
CA GLU A 78 17.01 -7.82 -10.88
C GLU A 78 18.34 -8.47 -10.47
N GLN A 79 19.01 -7.90 -9.45
CA GLN A 79 20.23 -8.50 -8.92
C GLN A 79 20.01 -9.85 -8.26
N GLU A 80 18.84 -10.06 -7.65
CA GLU A 80 18.49 -11.35 -7.12
C GLU A 80 18.30 -12.30 -8.30
N LEU A 81 17.39 -12.06 -9.24
CA LEU A 81 17.08 -12.93 -10.38
C LEU A 81 18.31 -13.45 -11.16
N ASN A 82 19.39 -12.66 -11.25
CA ASN A 82 20.61 -12.98 -12.00
C ASN A 82 21.71 -13.69 -11.20
N LYS A 83 21.46 -14.14 -9.97
CA LYS A 83 22.47 -14.79 -9.11
C LYS A 83 22.10 -16.20 -8.70
N VAL A 84 23.12 -17.06 -8.61
CA VAL A 84 23.01 -18.37 -7.97
C VAL A 84 23.03 -18.19 -6.45
N GLY A 85 22.16 -18.91 -5.75
CA GLY A 85 22.08 -18.87 -4.30
C GLY A 85 21.44 -20.14 -3.73
N TRP A 86 21.62 -20.38 -2.45
CA TRP A 86 20.91 -21.47 -1.77
C TRP A 86 19.58 -20.94 -1.21
N VAL A 87 18.48 -21.64 -1.50
CA VAL A 87 17.18 -21.38 -0.87
C VAL A 87 17.08 -22.20 0.41
N ASP A 88 17.36 -23.50 0.32
CA ASP A 88 17.45 -24.41 1.45
C ASP A 88 18.59 -25.41 1.23
N ARG A 89 19.67 -25.23 1.98
CA ARG A 89 20.85 -26.11 1.90
C ARG A 89 20.55 -27.52 2.41
N THR A 90 19.66 -27.65 3.39
CA THR A 90 19.34 -28.94 4.01
C THR A 90 18.48 -29.80 3.10
N ALA A 91 17.56 -29.17 2.36
CA ALA A 91 16.75 -29.83 1.34
C ALA A 91 17.45 -29.93 -0.03
N GLY A 92 18.64 -29.37 -0.19
CA GLY A 92 19.38 -29.37 -1.46
C GLY A 92 18.75 -28.47 -2.54
N ILE A 93 17.98 -27.45 -2.15
CA ILE A 93 17.27 -26.54 -3.05
C ILE A 93 18.13 -25.29 -3.27
N ALA A 94 18.67 -25.16 -4.47
CA ALA A 94 19.37 -23.96 -4.94
C ALA A 94 18.51 -23.18 -5.93
N ARG A 95 18.70 -21.86 -5.94
CA ARG A 95 18.19 -20.95 -6.96
C ARG A 95 19.29 -20.69 -7.97
N ILE A 96 18.91 -20.70 -9.24
CA ILE A 96 19.79 -20.42 -10.38
C ILE A 96 19.23 -19.22 -11.16
N PRO A 97 20.06 -18.51 -11.93
CA PRO A 97 19.61 -17.48 -12.86
C PRO A 97 18.52 -18.01 -13.80
N ILE A 98 17.58 -17.14 -14.18
CA ILE A 98 16.43 -17.54 -14.99
C ILE A 98 16.86 -18.00 -16.38
N GLU A 99 17.92 -17.41 -16.93
CA GLU A 99 18.52 -17.76 -18.21
C GLU A 99 19.06 -19.19 -18.18
N ASP A 100 19.77 -19.54 -17.12
CA ASP A 100 20.31 -20.89 -16.90
C ASP A 100 19.19 -21.90 -16.71
N ALA A 101 18.13 -21.53 -15.98
CA ALA A 101 16.95 -22.38 -15.82
C ALA A 101 16.24 -22.65 -17.15
N MET A 102 16.05 -21.61 -17.97
CA MET A 102 15.49 -21.76 -19.31
C MET A 102 16.37 -22.68 -20.17
N TRP A 103 17.70 -22.50 -20.12
CA TRP A 103 18.63 -23.31 -20.87
C TRP A 103 18.63 -24.78 -20.40
N ALA A 104 18.55 -25.01 -19.09
CA ALA A 104 18.47 -26.35 -18.51
C ALA A 104 17.19 -27.08 -18.95
N ILE A 105 16.05 -26.39 -19.05
CA ILE A 105 14.80 -26.97 -19.53
C ILE A 105 14.87 -27.27 -21.02
N VAL A 106 15.45 -26.39 -21.82
CA VAL A 106 15.59 -26.61 -23.27
C VAL A 106 16.53 -27.79 -23.56
N SER A 107 17.62 -27.93 -22.79
CA SER A 107 18.62 -28.97 -22.98
C SER A 107 18.21 -30.33 -22.43
N HIS A 108 17.61 -30.39 -21.23
CA HIS A 108 17.27 -31.64 -20.56
C HIS A 108 15.79 -32.04 -20.70
N GLY A 109 14.96 -31.17 -21.30
CA GLY A 109 13.52 -31.32 -21.35
C GLY A 109 12.84 -30.88 -20.03
N LEU A 110 11.51 -30.93 -20.02
CA LEU A 110 10.73 -30.61 -18.83
C LEU A 110 10.93 -31.69 -17.76
N PRO A 111 11.19 -31.31 -16.50
CA PRO A 111 11.16 -32.23 -15.37
C PRO A 111 9.80 -32.95 -15.26
N ASN A 112 9.79 -34.15 -14.69
CA ASN A 112 8.58 -34.92 -14.45
C ASN A 112 7.79 -34.38 -13.25
N TRP A 113 7.24 -33.18 -13.39
CA TRP A 113 6.47 -32.45 -12.35
C TRP A 113 5.27 -33.23 -11.76
N GLY A 114 4.87 -34.34 -12.38
CA GLY A 114 3.77 -35.21 -11.95
C GLY A 114 4.17 -36.40 -11.07
N GLN A 115 5.47 -36.65 -10.84
CA GLN A 115 5.88 -37.63 -9.82
C GLN A 115 5.70 -36.97 -8.45
N PRO A 116 4.84 -37.52 -7.57
CA PRO A 116 4.73 -37.01 -6.22
C PRO A 116 6.11 -37.09 -5.57
N ALA A 117 6.64 -35.97 -5.12
CA ALA A 117 7.78 -36.01 -4.20
C ALA A 117 7.40 -36.92 -3.03
N PRO A 118 8.31 -37.73 -2.48
CA PRO A 118 8.01 -38.68 -1.39
C PRO A 118 7.52 -38.04 -0.07
N ALA A 119 7.19 -36.75 -0.07
CA ALA A 119 6.69 -35.95 1.04
C ALA A 119 5.23 -35.47 0.88
N ALA A 120 4.43 -36.03 -0.04
CA ALA A 120 3.02 -35.63 -0.25
C ALA A 120 2.14 -35.66 1.04
N GLY A 121 2.56 -36.38 2.09
CA GLY A 121 1.91 -36.36 3.41
C GLY A 121 2.29 -35.15 4.30
N ALA A 122 3.46 -34.55 4.11
CA ALA A 122 3.90 -33.36 4.85
C ALA A 122 3.22 -32.08 4.33
N ASP A 123 2.94 -32.03 3.02
CA ASP A 123 2.34 -30.88 2.35
C ASP A 123 0.90 -30.62 2.80
N CYS A 124 0.09 -31.66 3.00
CA CYS A 124 -1.30 -31.47 3.44
C CYS A 124 -1.41 -30.87 4.85
N ARG A 125 -0.48 -31.18 5.76
CA ARG A 125 -0.47 -30.60 7.12
C ARG A 125 -0.16 -29.09 7.08
N LEU A 126 0.80 -28.69 6.24
CA LEU A 126 1.17 -27.29 6.05
C LEU A 126 0.04 -26.51 5.35
N VAL A 127 -0.55 -27.10 4.31
CA VAL A 127 -1.66 -26.48 3.56
C VAL A 127 -2.88 -26.26 4.46
N GLU A 128 -3.19 -27.19 5.36
CA GLU A 128 -4.29 -27.03 6.32
C GLU A 128 -3.98 -26.01 7.42
N ALA A 129 -2.75 -25.94 7.91
CA ALA A 129 -2.32 -25.01 8.95
C ALA A 129 -2.25 -23.55 8.45
N GLU A 130 -1.60 -23.32 7.30
CA GLU A 130 -1.36 -21.98 6.78
C GLU A 130 -2.49 -21.46 5.89
N ILE A 131 -3.21 -22.35 5.18
CA ILE A 131 -4.18 -21.97 4.15
C ILE A 131 -5.49 -22.78 4.24
N PRO A 132 -6.23 -22.69 5.37
CA PRO A 132 -7.39 -23.55 5.66
C PRO A 132 -8.58 -23.37 4.69
N ARG A 133 -8.64 -22.24 3.97
CA ARG A 133 -9.74 -21.92 3.04
C ARG A 133 -9.49 -22.34 1.59
N ALA A 134 -8.29 -22.77 1.25
CA ALA A 134 -8.01 -23.10 -0.13
C ALA A 134 -8.68 -24.42 -0.55
N PRO A 135 -9.09 -24.56 -1.83
CA PRO A 135 -9.70 -25.80 -2.32
C PRO A 135 -8.76 -27.01 -2.17
N GLN A 136 -7.44 -26.81 -2.17
CA GLN A 136 -6.48 -27.86 -1.85
C GLN A 136 -6.61 -28.41 -0.41
N ALA A 137 -6.99 -27.60 0.58
CA ALA A 137 -7.21 -28.06 1.96
C ALA A 137 -8.45 -28.95 2.07
N ALA A 138 -9.50 -28.70 1.26
CA ALA A 138 -10.65 -29.59 1.16
C ALA A 138 -10.26 -30.93 0.54
N ARG A 139 -9.42 -30.92 -0.51
CA ARG A 139 -8.91 -32.14 -1.16
C ARG A 139 -8.06 -32.99 -0.22
N CYS A 140 -7.22 -32.36 0.60
CA CYS A 140 -6.42 -33.04 1.63
C CYS A 140 -7.30 -33.74 2.70
N ARG A 141 -8.42 -33.13 3.09
CA ARG A 141 -9.37 -33.76 4.03
C ARG A 141 -10.13 -34.94 3.44
N THR A 142 -10.31 -34.96 2.12
CA THR A 142 -11.04 -36.03 1.41
C THR A 142 -10.16 -37.13 0.84
N ALA A 143 -8.84 -36.95 0.79
CA ALA A 143 -7.93 -37.95 0.28
C ALA A 143 -7.85 -39.13 1.27
N PRO A 144 -8.27 -40.35 0.89
CA PRO A 144 -8.11 -41.51 1.76
C PRO A 144 -6.61 -41.75 1.94
N GLY A 145 -6.15 -41.73 3.19
CA GLY A 145 -4.76 -42.03 3.51
C GLY A 145 -4.38 -43.36 2.88
N GLN A 146 -3.39 -43.34 1.99
CA GLN A 146 -2.61 -44.52 1.63
C GLN A 146 -1.74 -44.89 2.84
N GLY A 147 -2.40 -45.28 3.92
CA GLY A 147 -1.81 -45.98 5.06
C GLY A 147 -1.69 -47.45 4.69
N GLY A 148 -0.50 -48.00 4.91
CA GLY A 148 -0.05 -49.28 4.38
C GLY A 148 -0.95 -50.48 4.66
N ARG A 149 -0.83 -51.47 3.79
CA ARG A 149 -1.21 -52.86 4.03
C ARG A 149 0.08 -53.69 4.09
N PRO A 150 0.10 -54.76 4.91
CA PRO A 150 1.30 -55.35 5.52
C PRO A 150 2.33 -55.89 4.54
#